data_AF-A0A521JXA7-F1
#
_entry.id   AF-A0A521JXA7-F1
#
_cell.length_a   1.000
_cell.length_b   1.000
_cell.length_c   1.000
_cell.angle_alpha   90.00
_cell.angle_beta   90.00
_cell.angle_gamma   90.00
#
_symmetry.space_group_name_H-M   'P 1'
#
loop_
_entity.id
_entity.type
_entity.pdbx_description
1 polymer ?
#
loop_
_entity_poly.entity_id
_entity_poly.type
_entity_poly.pdbx_seq_one_letter_code
_entity_poly.pdbx_strand_id
1 'polypeptide(L)'
;MKSRIVFIGLALASASCSNMPWQRQRDVDRDLVAHVADSDRSGIEEARAARNQAADAWDAAKRNTEIAKDQLSLARKEADVAEAELDMSLAAVKMAEKGTTEELAKAKEAQHEHELIEKCVEERIEWRELDVERSKARAELSERRLELTEAQVELARAQAVRALDRPEAKQVDVGDYEYAVRKHEKAVAMAELEVDAVEREARLAHEKFERAVGVVPASYRTRSANLDTEVVYKDDGYEPADRRATTLGSKN
;
A
#
# COMPACT_ATOMS: atom_id res chain seq x y z
N MET A 1 6.34 -26.32 24.17
CA MET A 1 7.31 -26.38 23.05
C MET A 1 7.13 -25.12 22.22
N LYS A 2 7.98 -24.11 22.41
CA LYS A 2 7.87 -22.81 21.73
C LYS A 2 8.58 -22.90 20.38
N SER A 3 7.82 -22.95 19.30
CA SER A 3 8.36 -22.93 17.94
C SER A 3 8.83 -21.50 17.65
N ARG A 4 10.14 -21.28 17.63
CA ARG A 4 10.73 -20.00 17.21
C ARG A 4 10.66 -19.97 15.69
N ILE A 5 9.71 -19.21 15.16
CA ILE A 5 9.70 -18.84 13.74
C ILE A 5 10.87 -17.87 13.54
N VAL A 6 11.94 -18.39 12.95
CA VAL A 6 13.10 -17.61 12.55
C VAL A 6 12.69 -16.82 11.31
N PHE A 7 12.42 -15.53 11.49
CA PHE A 7 12.38 -14.58 10.38
C PHE A 7 13.79 -14.52 9.79
N ILE A 8 13.98 -15.19 8.64
CA ILE A 8 15.14 -14.99 7.80
C ILE A 8 14.96 -13.60 7.19
N GLY A 9 15.55 -12.62 7.86
CA GLY A 9 15.73 -11.28 7.31
C GLY A 9 16.55 -11.41 6.03
N LEU A 10 15.87 -11.34 4.90
CA LEU A 10 16.50 -11.17 3.61
C LEU A 10 17.12 -9.77 3.62
N ALA A 11 18.39 -9.70 4.00
CA ALA A 11 19.18 -8.50 3.83
C ALA A 11 19.25 -8.22 2.32
N LEU A 12 18.37 -7.32 1.85
CA LEU A 12 18.60 -6.63 0.58
C LEU A 12 19.90 -5.88 0.73
N ALA A 13 20.97 -6.48 0.24
CA ALA A 13 22.17 -5.76 -0.11
C ALA A 13 21.74 -4.69 -1.13
N SER A 14 21.58 -3.45 -0.65
CA SER A 14 21.45 -2.27 -1.47
C SER A 14 22.76 -2.12 -2.23
N ALA A 15 22.87 -2.82 -3.35
CA ALA A 15 23.85 -2.55 -4.37
C ALA A 15 23.60 -1.10 -4.78
N SER A 16 24.47 -0.21 -4.31
CA SER A 16 24.58 1.17 -4.79
C SER A 16 25.02 1.06 -6.24
N CYS A 17 24.03 0.93 -7.12
CA CYS A 17 24.19 1.02 -8.57
C CYS A 17 24.62 2.45 -8.86
N SER A 18 25.94 2.61 -8.87
CA SER A 18 26.68 3.65 -9.55
C SER A 18 25.94 4.18 -10.77
N ASN A 19 25.80 5.50 -10.75
CA ASN A 19 25.23 6.40 -11.74
C ASN A 19 25.64 5.99 -13.18
N MET A 20 24.88 5.09 -13.82
CA MET A 20 25.15 4.65 -15.18
C MET A 20 24.69 5.74 -16.15
N PRO A 21 25.56 6.22 -17.08
CA PRO A 21 25.23 7.27 -18.04
C PRO A 21 24.16 6.89 -19.08
N TRP A 22 23.63 5.66 -19.02
CA TRP A 22 22.58 5.13 -19.88
C TRP A 22 21.15 5.47 -19.40
N GLN A 23 21.00 6.14 -18.25
CA GLN A 23 19.70 6.48 -17.65
C GLN A 23 19.18 7.90 -17.96
N ARG A 24 19.87 8.67 -18.81
CA ARG A 24 19.20 9.79 -19.48
C ARG A 24 18.32 9.21 -20.57
N GLN A 25 17.14 8.72 -20.17
CA GLN A 25 15.99 8.57 -21.05
C GLN A 25 15.92 9.89 -21.83
N ARG A 26 16.20 9.84 -23.14
CA ARG A 26 16.28 11.04 -23.95
C ARG A 26 14.87 11.57 -24.08
N ASP A 27 14.51 12.56 -23.28
CA ASP A 27 13.28 13.31 -23.51
C ASP A 27 13.25 13.78 -24.96
N VAL A 28 12.09 13.70 -25.61
CA VAL A 28 11.94 14.25 -26.95
C VAL A 28 12.17 15.75 -26.86
N ASP A 29 13.04 16.29 -27.72
CA ASP A 29 13.38 17.71 -27.71
C ASP A 29 12.11 18.56 -27.80
N ARG A 30 11.91 19.42 -26.80
CA ARG A 30 10.71 20.26 -26.67
C ARG A 30 10.58 21.23 -27.84
N ASP A 31 11.70 21.66 -28.42
CA ASP A 31 11.70 22.55 -29.58
C ASP A 31 11.14 21.87 -30.82
N LEU A 32 11.40 20.56 -30.98
CA LEU A 32 10.80 19.76 -32.06
C LEU A 32 9.30 19.58 -31.84
N VAL A 33 8.86 19.34 -30.60
CA VAL A 33 7.44 19.20 -30.26
C VAL A 33 6.66 20.49 -30.55
N ALA A 34 7.27 21.67 -30.40
CA ALA A 34 6.63 22.94 -30.73
C ALA A 34 6.24 23.07 -32.22
N HIS A 35 6.89 22.32 -33.10
CA HIS A 35 6.60 22.31 -34.54
C HIS A 35 5.57 21.26 -34.97
N VAL A 36 5.12 20.39 -34.08
CA VAL A 36 4.04 19.42 -34.33
C VAL A 36 2.73 20.17 -34.58
N ALA A 37 2.04 19.83 -35.66
CA ALA A 37 0.74 20.41 -36.02
C ALA A 37 -0.31 20.06 -34.97
N ASP A 38 -1.29 20.95 -34.74
CA ASP A 38 -2.30 20.74 -33.69
C ASP A 38 -3.13 19.45 -33.89
N SER A 39 -3.34 19.02 -35.15
CA SER A 39 -4.00 17.73 -35.46
C SER A 39 -3.27 16.51 -34.86
N ASP A 40 -1.95 16.59 -34.77
CA ASP A 40 -1.07 15.48 -34.37
C ASP A 40 -0.70 15.58 -32.87
N ARG A 41 -1.15 16.63 -32.17
CA ARG A 41 -0.95 16.82 -30.73
C ARG A 41 -1.96 16.08 -29.86
N SER A 42 -3.10 15.66 -30.43
CA SER A 42 -4.18 14.98 -29.72
C SER A 42 -3.69 13.78 -28.89
N GLY A 43 -2.84 12.92 -29.47
CA GLY A 43 -2.25 11.78 -28.74
C GLY A 43 -1.31 12.17 -27.59
N ILE A 44 -0.60 13.30 -27.72
CA ILE A 44 0.26 13.83 -26.65
C ILE A 44 -0.62 14.35 -25.49
N GLU A 45 -1.70 15.04 -25.81
CA GLU A 45 -2.64 15.58 -24.82
C GLU A 45 -3.36 14.47 -24.06
N GLU A 46 -3.82 13.43 -24.75
CA GLU A 46 -4.41 12.24 -24.14
C GLU A 46 -3.42 11.54 -23.19
N ALA A 47 -2.18 11.31 -23.64
CA ALA A 47 -1.15 10.70 -22.80
C ALA A 47 -0.82 11.57 -21.56
N ARG A 48 -0.81 12.91 -21.70
CA ARG A 48 -0.61 13.83 -20.56
C ARG A 48 -1.76 13.79 -19.58
N ALA A 49 -3.00 13.69 -20.07
CA ALA A 49 -4.16 13.53 -19.21
C ALA A 49 -4.07 12.24 -18.39
N ALA A 50 -3.71 11.12 -19.02
CA ALA A 50 -3.48 9.85 -18.34
C ALA A 50 -2.36 9.95 -17.29
N ARG A 51 -1.24 10.61 -17.63
CA ARG A 51 -0.13 10.86 -16.69
C ARG A 51 -0.56 11.68 -15.48
N ASN A 52 -1.38 12.71 -15.67
CA ASN A 52 -1.88 13.52 -14.55
C ASN A 52 -2.79 12.69 -13.63
N GLN A 53 -3.68 11.87 -14.19
CA GLN A 53 -4.50 10.94 -13.39
C GLN A 53 -3.63 9.94 -12.60
N ALA A 54 -2.57 9.41 -13.21
CA ALA A 54 -1.63 8.52 -12.53
C ALA A 54 -0.87 9.23 -11.39
N ALA A 55 -0.50 10.50 -11.57
CA ALA A 55 0.15 11.31 -10.55
C ALA A 55 -0.80 11.56 -9.34
N ASP A 56 -2.06 11.92 -9.61
CA ASP A 56 -3.07 12.09 -8.55
C ASP A 56 -3.29 10.79 -7.77
N ALA A 57 -3.33 9.65 -8.46
CA ALA A 57 -3.47 8.32 -7.85
C ALA A 57 -2.25 7.93 -6.99
N TRP A 58 -1.04 8.28 -7.42
CA TRP A 58 0.18 8.07 -6.63
C TRP A 58 0.20 8.93 -5.37
N ASP A 59 -0.17 10.20 -5.47
CA ASP A 59 -0.28 11.10 -4.31
C ASP A 59 -1.33 10.60 -3.31
N ALA A 60 -2.47 10.10 -3.80
CA ALA A 60 -3.48 9.46 -2.95
C ALA A 60 -2.95 8.20 -2.25
N ALA A 61 -2.23 7.33 -2.96
CA ALA A 61 -1.65 6.12 -2.39
C ALA A 61 -0.59 6.41 -1.31
N LYS A 62 0.21 7.48 -1.50
CA LYS A 62 1.13 7.96 -0.47
C LYS A 62 0.41 8.44 0.79
N ARG A 63 -0.66 9.23 0.65
CA ARG A 63 -1.48 9.65 1.79
C ARG A 63 -2.06 8.46 2.55
N ASN A 64 -2.55 7.46 1.83
CA ASN A 64 -3.07 6.22 2.43
C ASN A 64 -1.99 5.46 3.23
N THR A 65 -0.74 5.49 2.76
CA THR A 65 0.39 4.90 3.50
C THR A 65 0.64 5.62 4.82
N GLU A 66 0.56 6.95 4.86
CA GLU A 66 0.70 7.71 6.10
C GLU A 66 -0.46 7.46 7.06
N ILE A 67 -1.70 7.40 6.56
CA ILE A 67 -2.88 7.04 7.37
C ILE A 67 -2.71 5.65 8.00
N ALA A 68 -2.23 4.66 7.24
CA ALA A 68 -1.99 3.32 7.76
C ALA A 68 -0.92 3.31 8.88
N LYS A 69 0.14 4.13 8.74
CA LYS A 69 1.16 4.29 9.79
C LYS A 69 0.60 4.94 11.05
N ASP A 70 -0.25 5.95 10.89
CA ASP A 70 -0.92 6.60 12.03
C ASP A 70 -1.81 5.61 12.77
N GLN A 71 -2.57 4.78 12.05
CA GLN A 71 -3.38 3.71 12.64
C GLN A 71 -2.52 2.66 13.37
N LEU A 72 -1.37 2.27 12.82
CA LEU A 72 -0.42 1.39 13.51
C LEU A 72 0.13 2.05 14.79
N SER A 73 0.45 3.35 14.74
CA SER A 73 0.91 4.11 15.91
C SER A 73 -0.15 4.15 17.01
N LEU A 74 -1.43 4.33 16.65
CA LEU A 74 -2.54 4.25 17.59
C LEU A 74 -2.68 2.85 18.20
N ALA A 75 -2.60 1.79 17.39
CA ALA A 75 -2.66 0.41 17.87
C ALA A 75 -1.52 0.08 18.85
N ARG A 76 -0.32 0.61 18.63
CA ARG A 76 0.81 0.46 19.57
C ARG A 76 0.56 1.16 20.90
N LYS A 77 0.01 2.38 20.89
CA LYS A 77 -0.37 3.07 22.13
C LYS A 77 -1.46 2.32 22.89
N GLU A 78 -2.38 1.66 22.18
CA GLU A 78 -3.38 0.82 22.79
C GLU A 78 -2.77 -0.42 23.44
N ALA A 79 -1.71 -0.99 22.86
CA ALA A 79 -0.96 -2.09 23.48
C ALA A 79 -0.32 -1.65 24.80
N ASP A 80 0.29 -0.47 24.85
CA ASP A 80 0.86 0.07 26.09
C ASP A 80 -0.21 0.20 27.19
N VAL A 81 -1.45 0.58 26.84
CA VAL A 81 -2.57 0.65 27.78
C VAL A 81 -3.01 -0.75 28.22
N ALA A 82 -3.13 -1.70 27.28
CA ALA A 82 -3.52 -3.07 27.59
C ALA A 82 -2.48 -3.78 28.50
N GLU A 83 -1.19 -3.57 28.25
CA GLU A 83 -0.10 -4.07 29.09
C GLU A 83 -0.19 -3.50 30.51
N ALA A 84 -0.40 -2.18 30.64
CA ALA A 84 -0.57 -1.54 31.95
C ALA A 84 -1.81 -2.06 32.70
N GLU A 85 -2.94 -2.28 32.00
CA GLU A 85 -4.14 -2.88 32.59
C GLU A 85 -3.89 -4.32 33.07
N LEU A 86 -3.17 -5.13 32.29
CA LEU A 86 -2.76 -6.48 32.69
C LEU A 86 -1.86 -6.45 33.94
N ASP A 87 -0.86 -5.56 33.99
CA ASP A 87 0.01 -5.39 35.15
C ASP A 87 -0.77 -5.01 36.42
N MET A 88 -1.74 -4.10 36.30
CA MET A 88 -2.63 -3.76 37.41
C MET A 88 -3.45 -4.97 37.88
N SER A 89 -3.96 -5.77 36.95
CA SER A 89 -4.73 -6.98 37.28
C SER A 89 -3.86 -8.04 37.98
N LEU A 90 -2.61 -8.22 37.56
CA LEU A 90 -1.63 -9.09 38.20
C LEU A 90 -1.32 -8.62 39.62
N ALA A 91 -1.18 -7.31 39.83
CA ALA A 91 -1.01 -6.74 41.17
C ALA A 91 -2.26 -6.95 42.04
N ALA A 92 -3.47 -6.80 41.48
CA ALA A 92 -4.73 -7.05 42.17
C ALA A 92 -4.85 -8.52 42.62
N VAL A 93 -4.47 -9.47 41.78
CA VAL A 93 -4.42 -10.90 42.14
C VAL A 93 -3.48 -11.14 43.32
N LYS A 94 -2.26 -10.59 43.29
CA LYS A 94 -1.30 -10.72 44.41
C LYS A 94 -1.84 -10.14 45.72
N MET A 95 -2.63 -9.07 45.66
CA MET A 95 -3.27 -8.50 46.85
C MET A 95 -4.42 -9.38 47.34
N ALA A 96 -5.22 -9.92 46.42
CA ALA A 96 -6.36 -10.78 46.71
C ALA A 96 -5.96 -12.17 47.24
N GLU A 97 -4.72 -12.62 47.02
CA GLU A 97 -4.18 -13.86 47.61
C GLU A 97 -4.23 -13.88 49.15
N LYS A 98 -4.23 -12.70 49.79
CA LYS A 98 -4.35 -12.55 51.25
C LYS A 98 -5.80 -12.30 51.71
N GLY A 99 -6.73 -12.16 50.77
CA GLY A 99 -8.13 -11.86 51.02
C GLY A 99 -9.01 -13.10 51.07
N THR A 100 -10.27 -12.91 50.74
CA THR A 100 -11.28 -13.98 50.64
C THR A 100 -11.13 -14.76 49.34
N THR A 101 -11.66 -15.98 49.32
CA THR A 101 -11.70 -16.83 48.12
C THR A 101 -12.49 -16.19 46.98
N GLU A 102 -13.53 -15.41 47.30
CA GLU A 102 -14.33 -14.66 46.32
C GLU A 102 -13.54 -13.52 45.67
N GLU A 103 -12.78 -12.74 46.47
CA GLU A 103 -11.92 -11.66 45.97
C GLU A 103 -10.84 -12.21 45.04
N LEU A 104 -10.21 -13.33 45.41
CA LEU A 104 -9.21 -13.99 44.57
C LEU A 104 -9.81 -14.49 43.24
N ALA A 105 -11.03 -15.06 43.27
CA ALA A 105 -11.71 -15.53 42.07
C ALA A 105 -12.01 -14.36 41.11
N LYS A 106 -12.57 -13.26 41.62
CA LYS A 106 -12.84 -12.04 40.83
C LYS A 106 -11.57 -11.43 40.24
N ALA A 107 -10.50 -11.37 41.02
CA ALA A 107 -9.22 -10.83 40.54
C ALA A 107 -8.63 -11.69 39.41
N LYS A 108 -8.73 -13.03 39.51
CA LYS A 108 -8.27 -13.95 38.47
C LYS A 108 -9.11 -13.90 37.20
N GLU A 109 -10.42 -13.70 37.33
CA GLU A 109 -11.31 -13.49 36.19
C GLU A 109 -10.94 -12.21 35.43
N ALA A 110 -10.78 -11.09 36.14
CA ALA A 110 -10.32 -9.83 35.54
C ALA A 110 -8.93 -9.97 34.88
N GLN A 111 -7.98 -10.65 35.53
CA GLN A 111 -6.68 -10.95 34.93
C GLN A 111 -6.85 -11.70 33.60
N HIS A 112 -7.68 -12.75 33.58
CA HIS A 112 -7.90 -13.52 32.37
C HIS A 112 -8.52 -12.69 31.24
N GLU A 113 -9.46 -11.79 31.56
CA GLU A 113 -10.01 -10.84 30.59
C GLU A 113 -8.92 -9.92 30.01
N HIS A 114 -8.04 -9.37 30.85
CA HIS A 114 -6.94 -8.52 30.40
C HIS A 114 -5.90 -9.29 29.55
N GLU A 115 -5.63 -10.56 29.85
CA GLU A 115 -4.77 -11.43 29.01
C GLU A 115 -5.38 -11.68 27.62
N LEU A 116 -6.71 -11.76 27.51
CA LEU A 116 -7.39 -11.88 26.21
C LEU A 116 -7.32 -10.57 25.42
N ILE A 117 -7.47 -9.43 26.12
CA ILE A 117 -7.38 -8.10 25.52
C ILE A 117 -5.97 -7.85 24.99
N GLU A 118 -4.93 -8.11 25.79
CA GLU A 118 -3.52 -7.97 25.38
C GLU A 118 -3.26 -8.73 24.07
N LYS A 119 -3.61 -10.03 24.02
CA LYS A 119 -3.47 -10.85 22.81
C LYS A 119 -4.24 -10.27 21.63
N CYS A 120 -5.48 -9.80 21.84
CA CYS A 120 -6.26 -9.19 20.77
C CYS A 120 -5.57 -7.93 20.20
N VAL A 121 -4.93 -7.14 21.05
CA VAL A 121 -4.18 -5.95 20.62
C VAL A 121 -2.90 -6.33 19.89
N GLU A 122 -2.18 -7.37 20.34
CA GLU A 122 -1.01 -7.90 19.59
C GLU A 122 -1.40 -8.32 18.17
N GLU A 123 -2.51 -9.04 18.02
CA GLU A 123 -3.06 -9.43 16.72
C GLU A 123 -3.47 -8.22 15.87
N ARG A 124 -3.98 -7.16 16.51
CA ARG A 124 -4.29 -5.90 15.83
C ARG A 124 -3.03 -5.22 15.30
N ILE A 125 -1.95 -5.20 16.07
CA ILE A 125 -0.66 -4.66 15.63
C ILE A 125 -0.15 -5.43 14.43
N GLU A 126 -0.12 -6.78 14.49
CA GLU A 126 0.33 -7.61 13.37
C GLU A 126 -0.47 -7.31 12.09
N TRP A 127 -1.80 -7.22 12.21
CA TRP A 127 -2.65 -6.81 11.09
C TRP A 127 -2.30 -5.40 10.57
N ARG A 128 -2.16 -4.41 11.46
CA ARG A 128 -1.85 -3.02 11.05
C ARG A 128 -0.46 -2.86 10.44
N GLU A 129 0.52 -3.66 10.87
CA GLU A 129 1.84 -3.71 10.23
C GLU A 129 1.74 -4.20 8.79
N LEU A 130 1.00 -5.29 8.55
CA LEU A 130 0.74 -5.79 7.20
C LEU A 130 -0.13 -4.84 6.36
N ASP A 131 -1.03 -4.09 7.00
CA ASP A 131 -1.83 -3.05 6.34
C ASP A 131 -0.96 -1.88 5.84
N VAL A 132 0.07 -1.50 6.60
CA VAL A 132 1.09 -0.54 6.19
C VAL A 132 1.89 -1.07 5.01
N GLU A 133 2.36 -2.32 5.06
CA GLU A 133 3.10 -2.92 3.95
C GLU A 133 2.25 -3.03 2.69
N ARG A 134 0.97 -3.41 2.82
CA ARG A 134 0.00 -3.40 1.70
C ARG A 134 -0.13 -2.01 1.08
N SER A 135 -0.23 -0.98 1.92
CA SER A 135 -0.39 0.40 1.45
C SER A 135 0.87 0.91 0.75
N LYS A 136 2.07 0.55 1.24
CA LYS A 136 3.35 0.82 0.57
C LYS A 136 3.44 0.14 -0.79
N ALA A 137 3.10 -1.15 -0.87
CA ALA A 137 3.12 -1.91 -2.13
C ALA A 137 2.18 -1.28 -3.17
N ARG A 138 0.98 -0.83 -2.75
CA ARG A 138 0.05 -0.09 -3.62
C ARG A 138 0.60 1.27 -4.06
N ALA A 139 1.29 2.00 -3.17
CA ALA A 139 1.94 3.25 -3.52
C ALA A 139 3.07 3.04 -4.55
N GLU A 140 3.87 1.97 -4.39
CA GLU A 140 4.88 1.59 -5.38
C GLU A 140 4.24 1.20 -6.72
N LEU A 141 3.16 0.42 -6.73
CA LEU A 141 2.42 0.12 -7.96
C LEU A 141 1.93 1.39 -8.66
N SER A 142 1.36 2.35 -7.92
CA SER A 142 0.94 3.64 -8.48
C SER A 142 2.13 4.45 -9.02
N GLU A 143 3.30 4.39 -8.37
CA GLU A 143 4.53 5.00 -8.87
C GLU A 143 4.97 4.37 -10.20
N ARG A 144 4.99 3.03 -10.29
CA ARG A 144 5.31 2.32 -11.54
C ARG A 144 4.35 2.67 -12.68
N ARG A 145 3.06 2.83 -12.37
CA ARG A 145 2.06 3.25 -13.35
C ARG A 145 2.28 4.69 -13.80
N LEU A 146 2.64 5.59 -12.89
CA LEU A 146 3.04 6.95 -13.24
C LEU A 146 4.25 6.93 -14.19
N GLU A 147 5.32 6.19 -13.86
CA GLU A 147 6.49 6.04 -14.72
C GLU A 147 6.12 5.48 -16.12
N LEU A 148 5.21 4.51 -16.20
CA LEU A 148 4.69 3.98 -17.47
C LEU A 148 3.98 5.08 -18.29
N THR A 149 3.09 5.85 -17.66
CA THR A 149 2.39 6.93 -18.36
C THR A 149 3.33 8.05 -18.81
N GLU A 150 4.40 8.33 -18.06
CA GLU A 150 5.46 9.26 -18.49
C GLU A 150 6.21 8.73 -19.71
N ALA A 151 6.56 7.44 -19.73
CA ALA A 151 7.16 6.82 -20.91
C ALA A 151 6.21 6.83 -22.13
N GLN A 152 4.92 6.66 -21.92
CA GLN A 152 3.90 6.75 -22.98
C GLN A 152 3.76 8.18 -23.53
N VAL A 153 3.86 9.21 -22.68
CA VAL A 153 3.90 10.61 -23.12
C VAL A 153 5.10 10.86 -24.01
N GLU A 154 6.29 10.36 -23.65
CA GLU A 154 7.49 10.51 -24.47
C GLU A 154 7.39 9.72 -25.79
N LEU A 155 6.80 8.52 -25.77
CA LEU A 155 6.51 7.77 -27.01
C LEU A 155 5.57 8.53 -27.93
N ALA A 156 4.48 9.11 -27.41
CA ALA A 156 3.53 9.90 -28.19
C ALA A 156 4.21 11.13 -28.81
N ARG A 157 5.09 11.81 -28.05
CA ARG A 157 5.92 12.91 -28.59
C ARG A 157 6.85 12.43 -29.69
N ALA A 158 7.51 11.30 -29.50
CA ALA A 158 8.47 10.77 -30.46
C ALA A 158 7.79 10.43 -31.78
N GLN A 159 6.62 9.79 -31.72
CA GLN A 159 5.79 9.48 -32.89
C GLN A 159 5.34 10.75 -33.62
N ALA A 160 4.85 11.76 -32.88
CA ALA A 160 4.41 13.02 -33.47
C ALA A 160 5.57 13.81 -34.10
N VAL A 161 6.72 13.87 -33.43
CA VAL A 161 7.93 14.51 -33.98
C VAL A 161 8.43 13.75 -35.20
N ARG A 162 8.43 12.43 -35.19
CA ARG A 162 8.87 11.60 -36.31
C ARG A 162 8.07 11.84 -37.60
N ALA A 163 6.82 12.28 -37.48
CA ALA A 163 5.96 12.62 -38.61
C ALA A 163 6.32 13.96 -39.27
N LEU A 164 7.14 14.81 -38.63
CA LEU A 164 7.60 16.07 -39.20
C LEU A 164 8.53 15.85 -40.40
N ASP A 165 8.35 16.62 -41.47
CA ASP A 165 9.28 16.66 -42.59
C ASP A 165 10.51 17.53 -42.26
N ARG A 166 11.30 17.09 -41.28
CA ARG A 166 12.53 17.76 -40.83
C ARG A 166 13.69 16.77 -40.67
N PRO A 167 14.93 17.15 -41.03
CA PRO A 167 16.09 16.28 -40.84
C PRO A 167 16.34 15.88 -39.38
N GLU A 168 16.11 16.80 -38.44
CA GLU A 168 16.32 16.58 -37.00
C GLU A 168 15.29 15.58 -36.44
N ALA A 169 14.03 15.68 -36.88
CA ALA A 169 12.97 14.74 -36.52
C ALA A 169 13.27 13.29 -36.95
N LYS A 170 14.00 13.10 -38.05
CA LYS A 170 14.43 11.78 -38.53
C LYS A 170 15.52 11.14 -37.65
N GLN A 171 16.10 11.88 -36.71
CA GLN A 171 17.06 11.35 -35.74
C GLN A 171 16.38 10.76 -34.49
N VAL A 172 15.09 11.06 -34.28
CA VAL A 172 14.30 10.47 -33.19
C VAL A 172 14.06 9.00 -33.51
N ASP A 173 14.62 8.11 -32.68
CA ASP A 173 14.41 6.67 -32.74
C ASP A 173 13.20 6.29 -31.88
N VAL A 174 12.06 6.05 -32.54
CA VAL A 174 10.82 5.64 -31.87
C VAL A 174 10.99 4.30 -31.14
N GLY A 175 11.88 3.42 -31.63
CA GLY A 175 12.12 2.11 -31.04
C GLY A 175 12.67 2.16 -29.62
N ASP A 176 13.48 3.17 -29.29
CA ASP A 176 14.01 3.39 -27.94
C ASP A 176 12.87 3.71 -26.95
N TYR A 177 11.90 4.53 -27.36
CA TYR A 177 10.74 4.89 -26.53
C TYR A 177 9.78 3.70 -26.35
N GLU A 178 9.53 2.93 -27.42
CA GLU A 178 8.74 1.69 -27.31
C GLU A 178 9.39 0.67 -26.37
N TYR A 179 10.72 0.55 -26.41
CA TYR A 179 11.45 -0.30 -25.49
C TYR A 179 11.29 0.18 -24.04
N ALA A 180 11.34 1.49 -23.79
CA ALA A 180 11.10 2.07 -22.48
C ALA A 180 9.69 1.75 -21.96
N VAL A 181 8.64 1.93 -22.79
CA VAL A 181 7.26 1.56 -22.43
C VAL A 181 7.19 0.08 -22.03
N ARG A 182 7.70 -0.84 -22.87
CA ARG A 182 7.72 -2.29 -22.56
C ARG A 182 8.47 -2.63 -21.27
N LYS A 183 9.52 -1.86 -20.94
CA LYS A 183 10.26 -2.03 -19.69
C LYS A 183 9.39 -1.64 -18.48
N HIS A 184 8.69 -0.50 -18.55
CA HIS A 184 7.80 -0.06 -17.47
C HIS A 184 6.56 -0.93 -17.33
N GLU A 185 6.01 -1.46 -18.43
CA GLU A 185 4.92 -2.45 -18.39
C GLU A 185 5.30 -3.69 -17.57
N LYS A 186 6.52 -4.20 -17.76
CA LYS A 186 7.04 -5.32 -16.95
C LYS A 186 7.20 -4.95 -15.48
N ALA A 187 7.64 -3.73 -15.18
CA ALA A 187 7.78 -3.26 -13.80
C ALA A 187 6.41 -3.15 -13.11
N VAL A 188 5.40 -2.63 -13.80
CA VAL A 188 4.01 -2.61 -13.32
C VAL A 188 3.51 -4.03 -13.05
N ALA A 189 3.71 -4.96 -13.99
CA ALA A 189 3.27 -6.35 -13.81
C ALA A 189 3.93 -7.03 -12.60
N MET A 190 5.21 -6.76 -12.33
CA MET A 190 5.88 -7.27 -11.13
C MET A 190 5.32 -6.64 -9.84
N ALA A 191 5.09 -5.32 -9.83
CA ALA A 191 4.52 -4.63 -8.68
C ALA A 191 3.07 -5.09 -8.38
N GLU A 192 2.29 -5.44 -9.40
CA GLU A 192 0.95 -6.04 -9.23
C GLU A 192 1.02 -7.39 -8.50
N LEU A 193 2.00 -8.24 -8.85
CA LEU A 193 2.22 -9.52 -8.17
C LEU A 193 2.61 -9.33 -6.70
N GLU A 194 3.40 -8.31 -6.39
CA GLU A 194 3.79 -7.96 -5.02
C GLU A 194 2.60 -7.47 -4.20
N VAL A 195 1.77 -6.58 -4.76
CA VAL A 195 0.51 -6.15 -4.13
C VAL A 195 -0.38 -7.36 -3.83
N ASP A 196 -0.58 -8.26 -4.81
CA ASP A 196 -1.38 -9.47 -4.62
C ASP A 196 -0.82 -10.39 -3.52
N ALA A 197 0.50 -10.48 -3.38
CA ALA A 197 1.13 -11.26 -2.33
C ALA A 197 0.87 -10.67 -0.94
N VAL A 198 1.13 -9.38 -0.77
CA VAL A 198 0.95 -8.69 0.51
C VAL A 198 -0.53 -8.59 0.90
N GLU A 199 -1.44 -8.42 -0.07
CA GLU A 199 -2.88 -8.43 0.18
C GLU A 199 -3.37 -9.75 0.78
N ARG A 200 -2.81 -10.88 0.33
CA ARG A 200 -3.14 -12.19 0.92
C ARG A 200 -2.69 -12.28 2.37
N GLU A 201 -1.49 -11.82 2.68
CA GLU A 201 -0.95 -11.83 4.06
C GLU A 201 -1.75 -10.91 4.98
N ALA A 202 -2.02 -9.67 4.54
CA ALA A 202 -2.81 -8.71 5.30
C ALA A 202 -4.22 -9.23 5.60
N ARG A 203 -4.86 -9.93 4.64
CA ARG A 203 -6.17 -10.56 4.85
C ARG A 203 -6.12 -11.67 5.90
N LEU A 204 -5.12 -12.55 5.86
CA LEU A 204 -4.99 -13.63 6.84
C LEU A 204 -4.76 -13.08 8.26
N ALA A 205 -3.96 -12.02 8.39
CA ALA A 205 -3.76 -11.33 9.66
C ALA A 205 -5.04 -10.65 10.14
N HIS A 206 -5.81 -10.01 9.26
CA HIS A 206 -7.12 -9.47 9.60
C HIS A 206 -8.05 -10.57 10.11
N GLU A 207 -8.16 -11.71 9.42
CA GLU A 207 -8.97 -12.85 9.89
C GLU A 207 -8.51 -13.42 11.24
N LYS A 208 -7.21 -13.34 11.54
CA LYS A 208 -6.64 -13.72 12.85
C LYS A 208 -7.07 -12.72 13.94
N PHE A 209 -6.98 -11.43 13.64
CA PHE A 209 -7.47 -10.35 14.50
C PHE A 209 -8.97 -10.47 14.78
N GLU A 210 -9.83 -10.64 13.76
CA GLU A 210 -11.28 -10.79 13.95
C GLU A 210 -11.64 -11.97 14.85
N ARG A 211 -10.89 -13.08 14.77
CA ARG A 211 -11.04 -14.21 15.68
C ARG A 211 -10.67 -13.85 17.12
N ALA A 212 -9.62 -13.06 17.33
CA ALA A 212 -9.25 -12.56 18.65
C ALA A 212 -10.29 -11.59 19.21
N VAL A 213 -10.84 -10.71 18.37
CA VAL A 213 -11.96 -9.81 18.73
C VAL A 213 -13.19 -10.61 19.18
N GLY A 214 -13.44 -11.78 18.58
CA GLY A 214 -14.55 -12.65 18.93
C GLY A 214 -14.51 -13.21 20.37
N VAL A 215 -13.33 -13.28 21.00
CA VAL A 215 -13.15 -13.89 22.34
C VAL A 215 -12.96 -12.88 23.47
N VAL A 216 -12.77 -11.60 23.16
CA VAL A 216 -12.61 -10.53 24.17
C VAL A 216 -13.96 -10.01 24.70
N PRO A 217 -14.00 -9.45 25.93
CA PRO A 217 -15.22 -8.90 26.52
C PRO A 217 -15.93 -7.86 25.64
N ALA A 218 -17.26 -7.81 25.71
CA ALA A 218 -18.07 -6.87 24.91
C ALA A 218 -17.75 -5.39 25.22
N SER A 219 -17.36 -5.09 26.46
CA SER A 219 -16.93 -3.76 26.89
C SER A 219 -15.72 -3.26 26.09
N TYR A 220 -14.74 -4.15 25.84
CA TYR A 220 -13.58 -3.85 25.03
C TYR A 220 -13.94 -3.67 23.55
N ARG A 221 -14.78 -4.55 22.98
CA ARG A 221 -15.23 -4.45 21.58
C ARG A 221 -15.86 -3.10 21.25
N THR A 222 -16.72 -2.58 22.12
CA THR A 222 -17.34 -1.25 21.93
C THR A 222 -16.31 -0.12 21.97
N ARG A 223 -15.31 -0.20 22.86
CA ARG A 223 -14.23 0.79 22.95
C ARG A 223 -13.35 0.76 21.70
N SER A 224 -12.97 -0.43 21.25
CA SER A 224 -12.15 -0.65 20.06
C SER A 224 -12.85 -0.16 18.79
N ALA A 225 -14.15 -0.44 18.63
CA ALA A 225 -14.92 0.02 17.47
C ALA A 225 -14.93 1.55 17.34
N ASN A 226 -15.03 2.28 18.45
CA ASN A 226 -15.01 3.74 18.46
C ASN A 226 -13.64 4.30 17.98
N LEU A 227 -12.54 3.61 18.29
CA LEU A 227 -11.20 3.99 17.84
C LEU A 227 -11.03 3.82 16.31
N ASP A 228 -11.68 2.81 15.72
CA ASP A 228 -11.64 2.60 14.27
C ASP A 228 -12.57 3.56 13.50
N THR A 229 -13.66 4.05 14.11
CA THR A 229 -14.61 4.95 13.43
C THR A 229 -14.16 6.40 13.38
N GLU A 230 -13.28 6.83 14.28
CA GLU A 230 -12.79 8.22 14.32
C GLU A 230 -11.82 8.56 13.17
N VAL A 231 -11.37 7.54 12.42
CA VAL A 231 -10.47 7.67 11.26
C VAL A 231 -11.17 7.33 9.93
N VAL A 232 -12.49 7.56 9.84
CA VAL A 232 -13.17 7.53 8.53
C VAL A 232 -12.88 8.84 7.78
N TYR A 233 -11.69 8.90 7.18
CA TYR A 233 -11.48 9.80 6.05
C TYR A 233 -12.36 9.29 4.92
N LYS A 234 -13.19 10.18 4.37
CA LYS A 234 -13.99 9.89 3.19
C LYS A 234 -13.05 9.38 2.11
N ASP A 235 -13.16 8.10 1.81
CA ASP A 235 -12.53 7.47 0.67
C ASP A 235 -13.16 8.14 -0.55
N ASP A 236 -12.45 9.12 -1.12
CA ASP A 236 -12.85 9.82 -2.33
C ASP A 236 -12.72 8.80 -3.46
N GLY A 237 -13.74 7.94 -3.59
CA GLY A 237 -13.76 6.74 -4.41
C GLY A 237 -13.20 6.96 -5.80
N TYR A 238 -11.92 6.66 -5.96
CA TYR A 238 -11.31 6.43 -7.25
C TYR A 238 -11.31 4.92 -7.48
N GLU A 239 -12.46 4.39 -7.93
CA GLU A 239 -12.46 3.12 -8.63
C GLU A 239 -11.76 3.36 -9.99
N PRO A 240 -10.59 2.75 -10.27
CA PRO A 240 -10.00 2.84 -11.59
C PRO A 240 -10.97 2.24 -12.60
N ALA A 241 -11.31 3.01 -13.64
CA ALA A 241 -12.29 2.67 -14.67
C ALA A 241 -11.94 1.39 -15.48
N ASP A 242 -10.75 0.83 -15.30
CA ASP A 242 -10.19 -0.25 -16.11
C ASP A 242 -10.77 -1.66 -15.85
N ARG A 243 -11.66 -1.86 -14.86
CA ARG A 243 -12.31 -3.17 -14.66
C ARG A 243 -13.60 -3.39 -15.46
N ARG A 244 -14.01 -2.49 -16.37
CA ARG A 244 -15.26 -2.63 -17.15
C ARG A 244 -15.13 -3.20 -18.58
N ALA A 245 -13.94 -3.58 -19.05
CA ALA A 245 -13.77 -4.05 -20.43
C ALA A 245 -13.14 -5.46 -20.53
N THR A 246 -13.85 -6.52 -20.11
CA THR A 246 -13.51 -7.91 -20.55
C THR A 246 -14.62 -8.96 -20.36
N THR A 247 -15.91 -8.58 -20.40
CA THR A 247 -17.01 -9.56 -20.46
C THR A 247 -18.09 -9.15 -21.46
N LEU A 248 -17.73 -9.08 -22.74
CA LEU A 248 -18.71 -9.13 -23.83
C LEU A 248 -18.35 -10.25 -24.80
N GLY A 249 -19.04 -11.38 -24.63
CA GLY A 249 -19.69 -12.05 -25.76
C GLY A 249 -18.88 -13.07 -26.55
N SER A 250 -18.44 -14.16 -25.92
CA SER A 250 -18.43 -15.47 -26.60
C SER A 250 -19.83 -16.08 -26.45
N LYS A 251 -20.71 -15.85 -27.43
CA LYS A 251 -21.86 -16.70 -27.70
C LYS A 251 -21.89 -16.99 -29.20
N ASN A 252 -22.01 -18.29 -29.50
CA ASN A 252 -22.16 -18.97 -30.79
C ASN A 252 -22.82 -18.16 -31.90
#